data_AF-A0A2D6ZBQ5-F1
#
_entry.id   AF-A0A2D6ZBQ5-F1
#
_cell.length_a   1.000
_cell.length_b   1.000
_cell.length_c   1.000
_cell.angle_alpha   90.00
_cell.angle_beta   90.00
_cell.angle_gamma   90.00
#
_symmetry.space_group_name_H-M   'P 1'
#
loop_
_entity.id
_entity.type
_entity.pdbx_description
1 polymer ?
#
loop_
_entity_poly.entity_id
_entity_poly.type
_entity_poly.pdbx_seq_one_letter_code
_entity_poly.pdbx_strand_id
1 'polypeptide(L)'
;MPKLKRDIVKYVRDRAKSRYEKDSECKICGATERLDFHHYYSMTLLLNKWLQDNDLNPQYIQSLRDDFIEEHEPELFEYTVTLCHPHHLALHKVYGKEPPLVTAKKQMRWVQIQREKHGLVS
;
A
#
# COMPACT_ATOMS: atom_id res chain seq x y z
N MET A 1 -20.71 18.23 14.34
CA MET A 1 -19.55 17.41 13.92
C MET A 1 -19.56 17.28 12.40
N PRO A 2 -18.44 17.49 11.71
CA PRO A 2 -18.39 17.30 10.26
C PRO A 2 -18.61 15.82 9.93
N LYS A 3 -19.59 15.53 9.08
CA LYS A 3 -19.86 14.17 8.58
C LYS A 3 -18.92 13.88 7.42
N LEU A 4 -18.05 12.88 7.57
CA LEU A 4 -17.18 12.43 6.49
C LEU A 4 -18.02 11.82 5.35
N LYS A 5 -17.61 12.09 4.11
CA LYS A 5 -18.31 11.60 2.90
C LYS A 5 -17.73 10.28 2.36
N ARG A 6 -16.59 9.85 2.90
CA ARG A 6 -15.80 8.69 2.47
C ARG A 6 -15.13 8.04 3.67
N ASP A 7 -14.66 6.81 3.49
CA ASP A 7 -13.78 6.14 4.46
C ASP A 7 -12.51 6.97 4.69
N ILE A 8 -12.03 7.02 5.94
CA ILE A 8 -10.88 7.87 6.34
C ILE A 8 -9.62 7.58 5.51
N VAL A 9 -9.35 6.31 5.21
CA VAL A 9 -8.20 5.90 4.40
C VAL A 9 -8.25 6.43 2.97
N LYS A 10 -9.44 6.72 2.42
CA LYS A 10 -9.58 7.31 1.09
C LYS A 10 -9.10 8.77 1.09
N TYR A 11 -9.30 9.52 2.17
CA TYR A 11 -8.80 10.90 2.26
C TYR A 11 -7.26 10.94 2.24
N VAL A 12 -6.61 9.97 2.87
CA VAL A 12 -5.15 9.80 2.83
C VAL A 12 -4.69 9.36 1.45
N ARG A 13 -5.30 8.29 0.89
CA ARG A 13 -4.92 7.76 -0.42
C ARG A 13 -5.10 8.78 -1.53
N ASP A 14 -6.22 9.48 -1.58
CA ASP A 14 -6.49 10.50 -2.60
C ASP A 14 -5.46 11.64 -2.53
N ARG A 15 -4.96 11.96 -1.33
CA ARG A 15 -3.92 12.97 -1.11
C ARG A 15 -2.52 12.46 -1.51
N ALA A 16 -2.18 11.22 -1.21
CA ALA A 16 -0.88 10.62 -1.50
C ALA A 16 -0.73 10.20 -2.98
N LYS A 17 -1.83 9.87 -3.66
CA LYS A 17 -1.81 9.19 -4.97
C LYS A 17 -1.00 9.91 -6.05
N SER A 18 -0.95 11.24 -6.05
CA SER A 18 -0.18 12.00 -7.05
C SER A 18 1.34 11.83 -6.91
N ARG A 19 1.81 11.31 -5.77
CA ARG A 19 3.22 11.03 -5.50
C ARG A 19 3.60 9.56 -5.72
N TYR A 20 2.66 8.70 -6.08
CA TYR A 20 2.96 7.29 -6.32
C TYR A 20 3.81 7.11 -7.58
N GLU A 21 4.99 6.53 -7.42
CA GLU A 21 5.86 6.13 -8.52
C GLU A 21 5.52 4.70 -8.94
N LYS A 22 4.64 4.57 -9.92
CA LYS A 22 4.26 3.28 -10.48
C LYS A 22 5.21 2.93 -11.62
N ASP A 23 5.82 1.75 -11.54
CA ASP A 23 6.69 1.22 -12.59
C ASP A 23 5.92 0.98 -13.89
N SER A 24 6.67 0.88 -14.99
CA SER A 24 6.14 0.54 -16.31
C SER A 24 5.85 -0.96 -16.49
N GLU A 25 6.29 -1.81 -15.55
CA GLU A 25 6.16 -3.26 -15.65
C GLU A 25 5.89 -3.94 -14.30
N CYS A 26 5.31 -5.14 -14.37
CA CYS A 26 5.10 -6.00 -13.22
C CYS A 26 6.45 -6.49 -12.68
N LYS A 27 6.71 -6.25 -11.39
CA LYS A 27 7.92 -6.72 -10.72
C LYS A 27 8.13 -8.23 -10.81
N ILE A 28 7.07 -9.03 -10.92
CA ILE A 28 7.18 -10.50 -10.96
C ILE A 28 7.45 -11.04 -12.36
N CYS A 29 6.77 -10.54 -13.39
CA CYS A 29 6.78 -11.17 -14.72
C CYS A 29 7.06 -10.23 -15.90
N GLY A 30 7.32 -8.94 -15.66
CA GLY A 30 7.60 -7.97 -16.71
C GLY A 30 6.40 -7.56 -17.58
N ALA A 31 5.19 -8.05 -17.28
CA ALA A 31 3.99 -7.61 -17.98
C ALA A 31 3.80 -6.10 -17.83
N THR A 32 3.50 -5.40 -18.92
CA THR A 32 3.34 -3.93 -18.96
C THR A 32 1.87 -3.49 -18.95
N GLU A 33 0.94 -4.45 -19.01
CA GLU A 33 -0.49 -4.20 -19.04
C GLU A 33 -1.18 -4.52 -17.71
N ARG A 34 -2.31 -3.84 -17.47
CA ARG A 34 -3.18 -4.06 -16.30
C ARG A 34 -2.40 -4.06 -14.99
N LEU A 35 -1.56 -3.03 -14.81
CA LEU A 35 -0.75 -2.87 -13.62
C LEU A 35 -1.56 -2.30 -12.46
N ASP A 36 -1.29 -2.79 -11.26
CA ASP A 36 -1.79 -2.32 -9.98
C ASP A 36 -0.62 -1.82 -9.13
N PHE A 37 -0.87 -0.78 -8.32
CA PHE A 37 0.09 -0.25 -7.35
C PHE A 37 -0.24 -0.82 -5.97
N HIS A 38 0.68 -1.57 -5.39
CA HIS A 38 0.48 -2.29 -4.14
C HIS A 38 1.34 -1.70 -3.03
N HIS A 39 0.75 -1.52 -1.85
CA HIS A 39 1.48 -1.13 -0.63
C HIS A 39 1.72 -2.37 0.22
N TYR A 40 2.98 -2.64 0.60
CA TYR A 40 3.28 -3.79 1.47
C TYR A 40 2.75 -3.61 2.89
N TYR A 41 2.68 -2.36 3.36
CA TYR A 41 2.00 -2.00 4.60
C TYR A 41 0.57 -1.57 4.29
N SER A 42 -0.41 -2.25 4.91
CA SER A 42 -1.81 -1.90 4.73
C SER A 42 -2.08 -0.47 5.20
N MET A 43 -2.43 0.42 4.26
CA MET A 43 -2.75 1.82 4.58
C MET A 43 -3.85 1.96 5.64
N THR A 44 -4.87 1.08 5.63
CA THR A 44 -5.95 1.12 6.62
C THR A 44 -5.42 0.82 8.02
N LEU A 45 -4.63 -0.26 8.16
CA LEU A 45 -4.11 -0.67 9.47
C LEU A 45 -3.05 0.30 9.97
N LEU A 46 -2.23 0.86 9.06
CA LEU A 46 -1.23 1.86 9.39
C LEU A 46 -1.88 3.14 9.92
N LEU A 47 -2.91 3.64 9.21
CA LEU A 47 -3.68 4.81 9.64
C LEU A 47 -4.40 4.56 10.97
N ASN A 48 -5.07 3.43 11.12
CA ASN A 48 -5.79 3.11 12.35
C ASN A 48 -4.83 3.03 13.56
N LYS A 49 -3.66 2.40 13.37
CA LYS A 49 -2.63 2.33 14.41
C LYS A 49 -2.12 3.72 14.77
N TRP A 50 -1.78 4.56 13.79
CA TRP A 50 -1.28 5.91 14.04
C TRP A 50 -2.31 6.78 14.76
N LEU A 51 -3.58 6.74 14.35
CA LEU A 51 -4.66 7.47 15.01
C LEU A 51 -4.82 7.03 16.47
N GLN A 52 -4.72 5.73 16.74
CA GLN A 52 -4.80 5.18 18.08
C GLN A 52 -3.60 5.57 18.95
N ASP A 53 -2.38 5.41 18.45
CA ASP A 53 -1.15 5.67 19.20
C ASP A 53 -1.01 7.15 19.59
N ASN A 54 -1.61 8.05 18.81
CA ASN A 54 -1.57 9.51 19.02
C ASN A 54 -2.86 10.10 19.63
N ASP A 55 -3.84 9.26 20.00
CA ASP A 55 -5.16 9.69 20.50
C ASP A 55 -5.87 10.72 19.58
N LEU A 56 -5.75 10.51 18.27
CA LEU A 56 -6.28 11.41 17.25
C LEU A 56 -7.67 10.99 16.80
N ASN A 57 -8.60 11.95 16.76
CA ASN A 57 -9.95 11.68 16.31
C ASN A 57 -10.04 11.57 14.76
N PRO A 58 -10.49 10.42 14.21
CA PRO A 58 -10.60 10.20 12.76
C PRO A 58 -11.51 11.18 12.00
N GLN A 59 -12.46 11.86 12.67
CA GLN A 59 -13.32 12.85 12.03
C GLN A 59 -12.54 14.06 11.48
N TYR A 60 -11.32 14.29 11.98
CA TYR A 60 -10.42 15.35 11.52
C TYR A 60 -9.41 14.87 10.46
N ILE A 61 -9.61 13.71 9.83
CA ILE A 61 -8.63 13.13 8.88
C ILE A 61 -8.20 14.08 7.76
N GLN A 62 -9.04 15.03 7.34
CA GLN A 62 -8.68 16.00 6.30
C GLN A 62 -7.56 16.95 6.72
N SER A 63 -7.48 17.32 8.00
CA SER A 63 -6.38 18.11 8.55
C SER A 63 -5.20 17.25 9.00
N LEU A 64 -5.46 15.99 9.40
CA LEU A 64 -4.42 15.09 9.93
C LEU A 64 -3.65 14.31 8.85
N ARG A 65 -4.20 14.18 7.64
CA ARG A 65 -3.64 13.28 6.60
C ARG A 65 -2.25 13.68 6.14
N ASP A 66 -1.89 14.96 6.16
CA ASP A 66 -0.59 15.42 5.69
C ASP A 66 0.49 15.01 6.70
N ASP A 67 0.24 15.17 8.01
CA ASP A 67 1.10 14.67 9.09
C ASP A 67 1.27 13.15 9.02
N PHE A 68 0.18 12.39 8.86
CA PHE A 68 0.25 10.94 8.68
C PHE A 68 1.13 10.53 7.49
N ILE A 69 1.00 11.25 6.36
CA ILE A 69 1.76 10.97 5.14
C ILE A 69 3.26 11.27 5.35
N GLU A 70 3.59 12.33 6.09
CA GLU A 70 4.96 12.71 6.40
C GLU A 70 5.62 11.69 7.34
N GLU A 71 4.92 11.24 8.38
CA GLU A 71 5.46 10.28 9.35
C GLU A 71 5.62 8.86 8.80
N HIS A 72 4.85 8.50 7.76
CA HIS A 72 4.83 7.16 7.15
C HIS A 72 5.26 7.18 5.67
N GLU A 73 6.11 8.14 5.32
CA GLU A 73 6.59 8.34 3.96
C GLU A 73 7.20 7.06 3.36
N PRO A 74 8.06 6.29 4.07
CA PRO A 74 8.58 5.03 3.55
C PRO A 74 7.49 4.00 3.25
N GLU A 75 6.50 3.81 4.13
CA GLU A 75 5.41 2.86 3.93
C GLU A 75 4.49 3.23 2.76
N LEU A 76 4.32 4.52 2.49
CA LEU A 76 3.42 5.01 1.46
C LEU A 76 4.06 5.09 0.07
N PHE A 77 5.37 5.32 0.00
CA PHE A 77 6.05 5.59 -1.27
C PHE A 77 7.17 4.59 -1.58
N GLU A 78 7.99 4.21 -0.60
CA GLU A 78 9.13 3.32 -0.83
C GLU A 78 8.75 1.83 -0.77
N TYR A 79 7.96 1.42 0.23
CA TYR A 79 7.57 0.03 0.47
C TYR A 79 6.32 -0.34 -0.33
N THR A 80 6.45 -0.14 -1.63
CA THR A 80 5.41 -0.39 -2.62
C THR A 80 5.94 -1.27 -3.75
N VAL A 81 5.05 -1.78 -4.58
CA VAL A 81 5.43 -2.55 -5.76
C VAL A 81 4.37 -2.44 -6.86
N THR A 82 4.84 -2.39 -8.09
CA THR A 82 3.98 -2.51 -9.26
C THR A 82 3.84 -3.97 -9.67
N LEU A 83 2.61 -4.47 -9.72
CA LEU A 83 2.30 -5.84 -10.12
C LEU A 83 1.23 -5.83 -11.20
N CYS A 84 1.27 -6.76 -12.16
CA CYS A 84 0.11 -6.97 -13.00
C CYS A 84 -1.05 -7.54 -12.16
N HIS A 85 -2.28 -7.26 -12.59
CA HIS A 85 -3.48 -7.61 -11.86
C HIS A 85 -3.55 -9.08 -11.39
N PRO A 86 -3.19 -10.10 -12.22
CA PRO A 86 -3.15 -11.49 -11.76
C PRO A 86 -2.19 -11.73 -10.58
N HIS A 87 -1.00 -11.12 -10.62
CA HIS A 87 -0.01 -11.27 -9.55
C HIS A 87 -0.39 -10.48 -8.29
N HIS A 88 -1.01 -9.33 -8.46
CA HIS A 88 -1.59 -8.57 -7.35
C HIS A 88 -2.68 -9.36 -6.63
N LEU A 89 -3.58 -10.03 -7.37
CA LEU A 89 -4.59 -10.93 -6.81
C LEU A 89 -3.97 -12.16 -6.16
N ALA A 90 -2.92 -12.74 -6.75
CA ALA A 90 -2.21 -13.87 -6.17
C ALA A 90 -1.57 -13.52 -4.81
N LEU A 91 -0.96 -12.32 -4.69
CA LEU A 91 -0.45 -11.82 -3.43
C LEU A 91 -1.58 -11.70 -2.38
N HIS A 92 -2.70 -11.09 -2.76
CA HIS A 92 -3.86 -10.95 -1.87
C HIS A 92 -4.56 -12.28 -1.54
N LYS A 93 -4.42 -13.31 -2.37
CA LYS A 93 -4.87 -14.67 -2.04
C LYS A 93 -4.04 -15.29 -0.90
N VAL A 94 -2.76 -14.93 -0.79
CA VAL A 94 -1.85 -15.44 0.26
C VAL A 94 -1.98 -14.65 1.56
N TYR A 95 -2.03 -13.31 1.47
CA TYR A 95 -1.96 -12.44 2.65
C TYR A 95 -3.28 -11.75 3.02
N GLY A 96 -4.32 -11.91 2.20
CA GLY A 96 -5.60 -11.21 2.35
C GLY A 96 -5.59 -9.81 1.74
N LYS A 97 -6.78 -9.18 1.64
CA LYS A 97 -6.95 -7.82 1.09
C LYS A 97 -6.41 -6.73 2.02
N GLU A 98 -6.40 -6.99 3.32
CA GLU A 98 -5.90 -6.10 4.36
C GLU A 98 -4.90 -6.87 5.24
N PRO A 99 -3.69 -7.15 4.72
CA PRO A 99 -2.72 -8.00 5.40
C PRO A 99 -2.19 -7.31 6.68
N PRO A 100 -1.91 -8.05 7.77
CA PRO A 100 -1.34 -7.47 8.98
C PRO A 100 0.02 -6.80 8.70
N LEU A 101 0.30 -5.67 9.37
CA LEU A 101 1.53 -4.87 9.14
C LEU A 101 2.82 -5.68 9.28
N VAL A 102 2.85 -6.64 10.21
CA VAL A 102 3.99 -7.54 10.45
C VAL A 102 4.34 -8.44 9.25
N THR A 103 3.45 -8.53 8.25
CA THR A 103 3.66 -9.37 7.07
C THR A 103 4.37 -8.65 5.91
N ALA A 104 4.59 -7.33 5.99
CA ALA A 104 5.18 -6.54 4.88
C ALA A 104 6.47 -7.18 4.32
N LYS A 105 7.43 -7.51 5.19
CA LYS A 105 8.68 -8.19 4.78
C LYS A 105 8.45 -9.57 4.15
N LYS A 106 7.42 -10.30 4.60
CA LYS A 106 7.05 -11.61 4.02
C LYS A 106 6.47 -11.42 2.62
N GLN A 107 5.65 -10.39 2.41
CA GLN A 107 5.09 -10.05 1.10
C GLN A 107 6.19 -9.65 0.12
N MET A 108 7.15 -8.81 0.53
CA MET A 108 8.32 -8.45 -0.28
C MET A 108 9.12 -9.69 -0.69
N ARG A 109 9.42 -10.59 0.26
CA ARG A 109 10.13 -11.83 -0.03
C ARG A 109 9.34 -12.74 -0.96
N TRP A 110 8.02 -12.82 -0.80
CA TRP A 110 7.17 -13.58 -1.71
C TRP A 110 7.25 -13.04 -3.14
N VAL A 111 7.20 -11.72 -3.33
CA VAL A 111 7.34 -11.09 -4.65
C VAL A 111 8.68 -11.45 -5.28
N GLN A 112 9.78 -11.38 -4.52
CA GLN A 112 11.11 -11.80 -5.01
C GLN A 112 11.12 -13.28 -5.44
N ILE A 113 10.59 -14.18 -4.61
CA ILE A 113 10.52 -15.61 -4.94
C ILE A 113 9.69 -15.84 -6.21
N GLN A 114 8.56 -15.13 -6.40
CA GLN A 114 7.79 -15.26 -7.63
C GLN A 114 8.54 -14.72 -8.84
N ARG A 115 9.29 -13.61 -8.67
CA ARG A 115 10.12 -13.04 -9.73
C ARG A 115 11.22 -14.02 -10.16
N GLU A 116 11.92 -14.63 -9.21
CA GLU A 116 12.93 -15.68 -9.45
C GLU A 116 12.32 -16.85 -10.25
N LYS A 117 11.12 -17.30 -9.90
CA LYS A 117 10.40 -18.38 -10.61
C LYS A 117 10.04 -18.04 -12.07
N HIS A 118 9.90 -16.75 -12.39
CA HIS A 118 9.65 -16.29 -13.76
C HIS A 118 10.94 -16.01 -14.55
N GLY A 119 12.11 -16.34 -13.99
CA GLY A 119 13.39 -16.17 -14.67
C GLY A 119 13.88 -14.72 -14.75
N LEU A 120 13.21 -13.78 -14.09
CA LEU A 120 13.62 -12.38 -14.01
C LEU A 120 14.56 -12.17 -12.82
N VAL A 121 15.71 -12.81 -12.82
CA VAL A 121 16.75 -12.53 -11.83
C VAL A 121 17.45 -11.22 -12.19
N SER A 122 17.68 -10.35 -11.21
CA SER A 122 18.55 -9.18 -11.34
C SER A 122 20.01 -9.60 -11.36
#